data_AF-A0A940LBA3-F1
#
_entry.id   AF-A0A940LBA3-F1
#
_cell.length_a   1.000
_cell.length_b   1.000
_cell.length_c   1.000
_cell.angle_alpha   90.00
_cell.angle_beta   90.00
_cell.angle_gamma   90.00
#
_symmetry.space_group_name_H-M   'P 1'
#
loop_
_entity.id
_entity.type
_entity.pdbx_description
1 polymer ?
#
loop_
_entity_poly.entity_id
_entity_poly.type
_entity_poly.pdbx_seq_one_letter_code
_entity_poly.pdbx_strand_id
1 'polypeptide(L)' 'PLVGEQQIINPGDRIAQLVVQKVEKINWEQVTVLTETVRSSGGFGSTGKN' A
#
# COMPACT_ATOMS: atom_id res chain seq x y z
N PRO A 1 -9.50 4.34 -17.96
CA PRO A 1 -9.54 3.03 -18.64
C PRO A 1 -9.57 1.89 -17.62
N LEU A 2 -10.53 0.98 -17.77
CA LEU A 2 -10.59 -0.23 -16.95
C LEU A 2 -9.51 -1.21 -17.43
N VAL A 3 -9.12 -2.14 -16.56
CA VAL A 3 -8.22 -3.22 -16.91
C VAL A 3 -8.86 -4.03 -18.06
N GLY A 4 -8.17 -4.14 -19.19
CA GLY A 4 -8.58 -4.98 -20.33
C GLY A 4 -8.77 -4.24 -21.67
N GLU A 5 -8.77 -2.91 -21.68
CA GLU A 5 -8.86 -2.13 -22.91
C GLU A 5 -7.48 -1.67 -23.40
N GLN A 6 -7.18 -1.83 -24.69
CA GLN A 6 -5.91 -1.38 -25.27
C GLN A 6 -5.75 0.15 -25.10
N GLN A 7 -4.62 0.56 -24.53
CA GLN A 7 -4.24 1.97 -24.39
C GLN A 7 -3.02 2.26 -25.25
N ILE A 8 -3.07 3.32 -26.05
CA ILE A 8 -1.94 3.81 -26.83
C ILE A 8 -1.28 4.93 -26.04
N ILE A 9 0.02 4.79 -25.75
CA ILE A 9 0.84 5.81 -25.09
C ILE A 9 1.76 6.40 -26.15
N ASN A 10 1.75 7.72 -26.27
CA ASN A 10 2.53 8.47 -27.25
C ASN A 10 3.72 9.15 -26.58
N PRO A 11 4.78 9.46 -27.36
CA PRO A 11 5.87 10.30 -26.87
C PRO A 11 5.36 11.65 -26.33
N GLY A 12 5.61 11.93 -25.05
CA GLY A 12 5.17 13.16 -24.37
C GLY A 12 3.97 12.98 -23.43
N ASP A 13 3.31 11.83 -23.43
CA ASP A 13 2.16 11.60 -22.56
C ASP A 13 2.58 11.52 -21.07
N ARG A 14 1.87 12.27 -20.22
CA ARG A 14 2.02 12.22 -18.75
C ARG A 14 1.08 11.16 -18.18
N ILE A 15 1.59 9.95 -17.99
CA ILE A 15 0.79 8.78 -17.57
C ILE A 15 0.95 8.42 -16.08
N ALA A 16 1.77 9.17 -15.35
CA ALA A 16 2.00 8.99 -13.92
C ALA A 16 2.53 10.29 -13.30
N GLN A 17 2.68 10.31 -11.97
CA GLN A 17 3.22 11.43 -11.23
C GLN A 17 4.23 10.94 -10.19
N LEU A 18 5.27 11.74 -9.94
CA LEU A 18 6.24 11.48 -8.88
C LEU A 18 5.69 11.98 -7.55
N VAL A 19 5.73 11.11 -6.52
CA VAL A 19 5.47 11.49 -5.14
C VAL A 19 6.74 11.25 -4.33
N VAL A 20 7.23 12.28 -3.65
CA VAL A 20 8.36 12.17 -2.73
C VAL A 20 7.82 11.87 -1.34
N GLN A 21 8.12 10.69 -0.81
CA GLN A 21 7.67 10.25 0.51
C GLN A 21 8.88 9.80 1.35
N LYS A 22 8.89 10.19 2.62
CA LYS A 22 9.88 9.69 3.58
C LYS A 22 9.63 8.20 3.84
N VAL A 23 10.70 7.42 3.78
CA VAL A 23 10.69 6.00 4.18
C VAL A 23 11.80 5.77 5.20
N GLU A 24 11.50 4.97 6.21
CA GLU A 24 12.46 4.63 7.26
C GLU A 24 13.24 3.37 6.87
N LYS A 25 14.53 3.36 7.20
CA LYS A 25 15.34 2.13 7.15
C LYS A 25 15.31 1.52 8.53
N ILE A 26 14.96 0.24 8.61
CA ILE A 26 14.93 -0.49 9.88
C ILE A 26 15.87 -1.70 9.84
N ASN A 27 16.37 -2.06 11.01
CA ASN A 27 16.99 -3.35 11.24
C ASN A 27 15.91 -4.29 11.76
N TRP A 28 15.77 -5.44 11.12
CA TRP A 28 14.80 -6.45 11.56
C TRP A 28 15.33 -7.17 12.79
N GLU A 29 14.49 -7.27 13.82
CA GLU A 29 14.75 -8.07 15.01
C GLU A 29 13.78 -9.25 15.03
N GLN A 30 14.32 -10.47 15.02
CA GLN A 30 13.51 -11.69 15.07
C GLN A 30 13.09 -11.99 16.51
N VAL A 31 11.79 -12.17 16.73
CA VAL A 31 11.22 -12.54 18.02
C VAL A 31 10.27 -13.74 17.87
N THR A 32 10.07 -14.49 18.95
CA THR A 32 9.19 -15.67 18.94
C THR A 32 7.70 -15.30 19.00
N VAL A 33 7.36 -14.18 19.64
CA VAL A 33 5.98 -13.72 19.84
C VAL A 33 5.93 -12.19 19.74
N LEU A 34 4.91 -11.66 19.04
CA LEU A 34 4.60 -10.23 19.02
C LEU A 34 3.65 -9.88 20.17
N THR A 35 3.81 -8.70 20.76
CA THR A 35 2.90 -8.21 21.81
C THR A 35 1.50 -7.94 21.25
N GLU A 36 0.46 -8.24 22.04
CA GLU A 36 -0.92 -7.94 21.66
C GLU A 36 -1.20 -6.43 21.59
N THR A 37 -2.14 -6.06 20.73
CA THR A 37 -2.68 -4.69 20.63
C THR A 37 -4.20 -4.76 20.55
N VAL A 38 -4.90 -3.66 20.83
CA VAL A 38 -6.37 -3.57 20.73
C VAL A 38 -6.88 -3.98 19.34
N ARG A 39 -6.08 -3.72 18.28
CA ARG A 39 -6.44 -4.11 16.92
C ARG A 39 -6.21 -5.60 16.65
N SER A 40 -5.17 -6.20 17.24
CA SER A 40 -4.76 -7.60 17.04
C SER A 40 -4.81 -8.01 15.56
N SER A 41 -5.44 -9.14 15.21
CA SER A 41 -5.62 -9.63 13.84
C SER A 41 -6.66 -8.87 13.00
N GLY A 42 -7.21 -7.76 13.49
CA GLY A 42 -8.23 -6.96 12.81
C GLY A 42 -7.73 -6.31 11.51
N GLY A 43 -8.35 -6.67 10.39
CA GLY A 43 -8.08 -6.16 9.04
C GLY A 43 -9.31 -6.25 8.15
N PHE A 44 -9.16 -5.99 6.85
CA PHE A 44 -10.21 -6.22 5.83
C PHE A 44 -11.58 -5.56 6.12
N GLY A 45 -11.58 -4.33 6.63
CA GLY A 45 -12.82 -3.65 6.99
C GLY A 45 -13.41 -4.08 8.34
N SER A 46 -12.59 -4.59 9.25
CA SER A 46 -12.97 -4.98 10.62
C SER A 46 -13.69 -3.89 11.43
N THR A 47 -13.62 -2.63 11.01
CA THR A 47 -14.29 -1.49 11.65
C THR A 47 -15.71 -1.23 11.10
N GLY A 48 -16.17 -2.02 10.13
CA GLY A 48 -17.49 -1.84 9.51
C GLY A 48 -17.58 -0.60 8.61
N LYS A 49 -18.79 -0.35 8.09
CA LYS A 49 -19.13 0.79 7.24
C LYS A 49 -20.49 1.32 7.68
N ASN A 50 -20.52 2.22 8.66
CA ASN A 50 -21.70 3.00 9.03
C ASN A 50 -21.35 4.47 9.03
#